data_AF-A0A7S1JTD5-F1
#
_entry.id   AF-A0A7S1JTD5-F1
#
_cell.length_a   1.000
_cell.length_b   1.000
_cell.length_c   1.000
_cell.angle_alpha   90.00
_cell.angle_beta   90.00
_cell.angle_gamma   90.00
#
_symmetry.space_group_name_H-M   'P 1'
#
loop_
_entity.id
_entity.type
_entity.pdbx_description
1 polymer ?
#
loop_
_entity_poly.entity_id
_entity_poly.type
_entity_poly.pdbx_seq_one_letter_code
_entity_poly.pdbx_strand_id
1 'polypeptide(L)'
;MGPSSFSQDASRLGRSSVRLLTTSSRQLCASSSAGRSDDGGSRHTRTSSLLIQDPDGVAAKAIVGRRVRWTAFERLAVISEQLRRTKARVAPYWSLSKGKLTTWIALSTLPGYALMCVDGGSFVAAMSLTVGTGLSSAAASTYNQLIEAPRDARMRRTHNRPLVNGTIDRSSAHQFAALCAVGGVSLLAMGTTPTCAMMAAGNIFLYSCVYTPLKTVTPYNTHIGAVVGSIPPLLGCTAAQGMSAFCLPEPFVLFAIQTLWQFPHFYALAWMYREDYVRGGFTMFPVFDHTGWETADLMRPYLMALCILPLATSAFNVTSYMFVVSSMVPNGLLLWRFTQYDQNPSIRTARTFFRTSLVHILALLGLFVFHCKGPYTEGTE
;
A
#
# COMPACT_ATOMS: atom_id res chain seq x y z
N MET A 1 -14.73 1.86 -63.53
CA MET A 1 -13.92 0.84 -64.22
C MET A 1 -13.81 -0.40 -63.34
N GLY A 2 -14.34 -1.51 -63.84
CA GLY A 2 -13.98 -2.89 -63.54
C GLY A 2 -14.45 -3.71 -64.76
N PRO A 3 -14.45 -5.06 -64.74
CA PRO A 3 -13.70 -5.97 -63.89
C PRO A 3 -13.03 -7.14 -64.69
N SER A 4 -12.15 -7.91 -64.06
CA SER A 4 -11.86 -9.34 -64.40
C SER A 4 -11.00 -9.96 -63.28
N SER A 5 -11.24 -11.12 -62.66
CA SER A 5 -11.97 -12.39 -62.94
C SER A 5 -11.11 -13.51 -63.57
N PHE A 6 -11.41 -14.77 -63.17
CA PHE A 6 -10.73 -16.06 -63.47
C PHE A 6 -9.40 -16.33 -62.69
N SER A 7 -9.09 -17.55 -62.21
CA SER A 7 -9.88 -18.79 -62.08
C SER A 7 -9.19 -19.81 -61.15
N GLN A 8 -9.97 -20.80 -60.70
CA GLN A 8 -9.63 -22.17 -60.25
C GLN A 8 -8.45 -22.80 -61.06
N ASP A 9 -7.70 -23.82 -60.59
CA ASP A 9 -8.18 -24.98 -59.82
C ASP A 9 -7.06 -25.86 -59.16
N ALA A 10 -7.50 -26.78 -58.28
CA ALA A 10 -7.01 -28.15 -58.01
C ALA A 10 -5.53 -28.53 -57.71
N SER A 11 -5.30 -28.85 -56.42
CA SER A 11 -4.80 -30.18 -55.93
C SER A 11 -3.31 -30.61 -56.00
N ARG A 12 -2.96 -31.58 -55.11
CA ARG A 12 -1.68 -32.36 -54.95
C ARG A 12 -0.52 -31.57 -54.28
N LEU A 13 0.23 -32.02 -53.25
CA LEU A 13 0.37 -33.22 -52.37
C LEU A 13 1.05 -32.76 -51.03
N GLY A 14 1.18 -33.50 -49.91
CA GLY A 14 0.60 -34.81 -49.51
C GLY A 14 1.41 -35.61 -48.46
N ARG A 15 1.04 -35.53 -47.15
CA ARG A 15 1.53 -36.33 -45.96
C ARG A 15 2.90 -35.88 -45.37
N SER A 16 3.17 -35.96 -44.05
CA SER A 16 2.87 -37.05 -43.09
C SER A 16 2.91 -36.68 -41.58
N SER A 17 2.21 -37.51 -40.75
CA SER A 17 2.36 -37.75 -39.27
C SER A 17 2.26 -36.56 -38.29
N VAL A 18 1.29 -36.40 -37.36
CA VAL A 18 0.47 -37.28 -36.49
C VAL A 18 1.21 -38.00 -35.35
N ARG A 19 1.04 -37.50 -34.11
CA ARG A 19 0.93 -38.27 -32.85
C ARG A 19 0.07 -37.53 -31.83
N LEU A 20 -1.11 -38.09 -31.54
CA LEU A 20 -1.93 -37.81 -30.36
C LEU A 20 -2.02 -39.10 -29.56
N LEU A 21 -1.81 -39.05 -28.25
CA LEU A 21 -2.05 -40.18 -27.34
C LEU A 21 -3.23 -39.85 -26.44
N THR A 22 -4.39 -40.37 -26.82
CA THR A 22 -5.59 -40.44 -25.99
C THR A 22 -5.60 -41.76 -25.22
N THR A 23 -5.59 -41.71 -23.89
CA THR A 23 -5.87 -42.89 -23.06
C THR A 23 -7.37 -43.03 -22.79
N SER A 24 -7.92 -44.18 -23.16
CA SER A 24 -9.36 -44.45 -23.16
C SER A 24 -9.95 -44.64 -21.77
N SER A 25 -11.21 -44.24 -21.61
CA SER A 25 -12.06 -44.64 -20.48
C SER A 25 -12.76 -45.97 -20.74
N ARG A 26 -13.27 -46.57 -19.65
CA ARG A 26 -14.18 -47.74 -19.53
C ARG A 26 -13.52 -49.13 -19.43
N GLN A 27 -13.71 -49.75 -18.26
CA GLN A 27 -14.40 -51.04 -18.17
C GLN A 27 -15.09 -51.18 -16.80
N LEU A 28 -16.40 -50.95 -16.79
CA LEU A 28 -17.34 -51.37 -15.75
C LEU A 28 -18.08 -52.59 -16.34
N CYS A 29 -17.87 -53.78 -15.81
CA CYS A 29 -18.79 -54.92 -15.90
C CYS A 29 -18.27 -56.10 -15.07
N ALA A 30 -19.04 -56.53 -14.07
CA ALA A 30 -18.88 -57.83 -13.43
C ALA A 30 -20.24 -58.27 -12.85
N SER A 31 -20.95 -59.11 -13.58
CA SER A 31 -22.16 -59.78 -13.09
C SER A 31 -22.37 -61.10 -13.83
N SER A 32 -22.15 -62.22 -13.15
CA SER A 32 -22.81 -63.49 -13.48
C SER A 32 -22.87 -64.39 -12.25
N SER A 33 -24.04 -64.95 -12.01
CA SER A 33 -24.33 -65.87 -10.92
C SER A 33 -24.60 -67.27 -11.46
N ALA A 34 -23.88 -68.27 -10.96
CA ALA A 34 -24.32 -69.67 -10.88
C ALA A 34 -23.34 -70.40 -9.94
N GLY A 35 -23.82 -71.22 -9.02
CA GLY A 35 -22.98 -71.84 -7.98
C GLY A 35 -23.13 -73.35 -7.89
N ARG A 36 -22.30 -73.96 -7.03
CA ARG A 36 -22.62 -75.24 -6.37
C ARG A 36 -21.72 -75.51 -5.16
N SER A 37 -22.38 -75.92 -4.06
CA SER A 37 -21.99 -76.93 -3.05
C SER A 37 -20.51 -77.18 -2.67
N ASP A 38 -20.29 -76.98 -1.37
CA ASP A 38 -19.65 -77.91 -0.40
C ASP A 38 -18.13 -78.02 -0.20
N ASP A 39 -17.83 -78.05 1.11
CA ASP A 39 -16.68 -78.55 1.87
C ASP A 39 -15.24 -78.01 1.69
N GLY A 40 -14.56 -77.89 2.84
CA GLY A 40 -13.09 -78.02 2.89
C GLY A 40 -12.26 -76.88 3.52
N GLY A 41 -12.39 -76.67 4.84
CA GLY A 41 -11.21 -76.52 5.71
C GLY A 41 -10.34 -75.24 5.73
N SER A 42 -10.07 -74.79 6.96
CA SER A 42 -8.85 -74.08 7.41
C SER A 42 -8.64 -72.58 7.07
N ARG A 43 -9.10 -71.74 8.01
CA ARG A 43 -8.37 -70.64 8.68
C ARG A 43 -7.37 -69.80 7.87
N HIS A 44 -7.63 -68.49 7.79
CA HIS A 44 -6.72 -67.49 8.41
C HIS A 44 -7.44 -66.16 8.76
N THR A 45 -7.37 -65.80 10.04
CA THR A 45 -7.44 -64.44 10.64
C THR A 45 -8.04 -63.28 9.84
N ARG A 46 -9.29 -62.89 10.17
CA ARG A 46 -9.83 -61.54 9.87
C ARG A 46 -9.30 -60.52 10.88
N THR A 47 -8.57 -59.51 10.41
CA THR A 47 -8.31 -58.27 11.17
C THR A 47 -9.09 -57.14 10.50
N SER A 48 -10.21 -56.74 11.08
CA SER A 48 -11.08 -55.69 10.52
C SER A 48 -10.45 -54.31 10.75
N SER A 49 -9.73 -53.78 9.76
CA SER A 49 -9.24 -52.39 9.80
C SER A 49 -10.34 -51.41 9.42
N LEU A 50 -10.85 -50.68 10.42
CA LEU A 50 -11.90 -49.67 10.26
C LEU A 50 -11.30 -48.42 9.58
N LEU A 51 -11.57 -48.26 8.28
CA LEU A 51 -11.09 -47.12 7.49
C LEU A 51 -11.92 -45.86 7.80
N ILE A 52 -11.39 -45.01 8.67
CA ILE A 52 -11.80 -43.60 8.72
C ILE A 52 -11.13 -42.91 7.52
N GLN A 53 -11.94 -42.50 6.53
CA GLN A 53 -11.48 -41.71 5.40
C GLN A 53 -11.33 -40.24 5.85
N ASP A 54 -10.09 -39.76 5.86
CA ASP A 54 -9.76 -38.34 6.02
C ASP A 54 -9.64 -37.68 4.63
N PRO A 55 -10.39 -36.62 4.29
CA PRO A 55 -10.38 -36.04 2.94
C PRO A 55 -9.08 -35.33 2.56
N ASP A 56 -8.34 -34.81 3.55
CA ASP A 56 -7.20 -33.91 3.33
C ASP A 56 -5.87 -34.64 3.57
N GLY A 57 -5.37 -35.32 2.53
CA GLY A 57 -4.23 -36.24 2.56
C GLY A 57 -2.91 -35.70 3.11
N VAL A 58 -2.79 -35.59 4.44
CA VAL A 58 -1.53 -35.47 5.18
C VAL A 58 -1.35 -36.76 5.97
N ALA A 59 -0.37 -37.57 5.57
CA ALA A 59 -0.23 -38.96 6.00
C ALA A 59 -0.19 -39.13 7.54
N ALA A 60 -1.32 -39.51 8.13
CA ALA A 60 -1.43 -39.97 9.51
C ALA A 60 -0.78 -41.35 9.66
N LYS A 61 0.56 -41.39 9.73
CA LYS A 61 1.33 -42.59 10.10
C LYS A 61 1.06 -42.93 11.56
N ALA A 62 0.01 -43.70 11.80
CA ALA A 62 -0.28 -44.34 13.08
C ALA A 62 0.79 -45.42 13.39
N ILE A 63 1.97 -44.98 13.83
CA ILE A 63 3.02 -45.86 14.34
C ILE A 63 2.90 -45.90 15.86
N VAL A 64 2.28 -46.95 16.36
CA VAL A 64 2.28 -47.29 17.79
C VAL A 64 3.74 -47.48 18.24
N GLY A 65 4.15 -46.75 19.29
CA GLY A 65 5.29 -47.11 20.12
C GLY A 65 6.71 -46.80 19.63
N ARG A 66 6.94 -45.97 18.61
CA ARG A 66 8.31 -45.45 18.30
C ARG A 66 8.38 -43.93 18.21
N ARG A 67 9.34 -43.35 18.95
CA ARG A 67 9.68 -41.91 18.93
C ARG A 67 10.22 -41.53 17.55
N VAL A 68 9.34 -41.06 16.66
CA VAL A 68 9.67 -40.72 15.26
C VAL A 68 10.73 -39.61 15.22
N ARG A 69 11.95 -39.97 14.82
CA ARG A 69 13.06 -39.02 14.71
C ARG A 69 13.03 -38.33 13.35
N TRP A 70 12.14 -37.34 13.24
CA TRP A 70 11.97 -36.48 12.05
C TRP A 70 13.30 -36.08 11.42
N THR A 71 13.44 -36.37 10.13
CA THR A 71 14.59 -35.92 9.33
C THR A 71 14.58 -34.40 9.21
N ALA A 72 15.75 -33.80 8.95
CA ALA A 72 15.84 -32.34 8.74
C ALA A 72 14.95 -31.88 7.58
N PHE A 73 14.83 -32.71 6.53
CA PHE A 73 14.00 -32.43 5.35
C PHE A 73 12.50 -32.38 5.68
N GLU A 74 11.96 -33.33 6.45
CA GLU A 74 10.56 -33.31 6.87
C GLU A 74 10.22 -32.11 7.77
N ARG A 75 11.15 -31.72 8.67
CA ARG A 75 11.00 -30.51 9.48
C ARG A 75 10.93 -29.25 8.61
N LEU A 76 11.83 -29.14 7.62
CA LEU A 76 11.83 -28.04 6.66
C LEU A 76 10.54 -28.01 5.82
N ALA A 77 10.03 -29.17 5.40
CA ALA A 77 8.77 -29.26 4.68
C ALA A 77 7.59 -28.73 5.53
N VAL A 78 7.46 -29.17 6.78
CA VAL A 78 6.41 -28.70 7.70
C VAL A 78 6.51 -27.19 7.96
N ILE A 79 7.72 -26.68 8.23
CA ILE A 79 7.96 -25.23 8.41
C ILE A 79 7.60 -24.46 7.14
N SER A 80 7.99 -24.94 5.96
CA SER A 80 7.67 -24.29 4.68
C SER A 80 6.17 -24.19 4.43
N GLU A 81 5.41 -25.24 4.78
CA GLU A 81 3.96 -25.27 4.65
C GLU A 81 3.25 -24.36 5.67
N GLN A 82 3.73 -24.33 6.92
CA GLN A 82 3.25 -23.39 7.94
C GLN A 82 3.50 -21.93 7.51
N LEU A 83 4.70 -21.62 6.99
CA LEU A 83 5.02 -20.30 6.45
C LEU A 83 4.14 -19.96 5.23
N ARG A 84 3.89 -20.92 4.33
CA ARG A 84 3.00 -20.73 3.17
C ARG A 84 1.56 -20.42 3.59
N ARG A 85 1.02 -21.17 4.57
CA ARG A 85 -0.32 -20.94 5.14
C ARG A 85 -0.42 -19.60 5.86
N THR A 86 0.55 -19.24 6.69
CA THR A 86 0.60 -17.95 7.39
C THR A 86 0.69 -16.78 6.40
N LYS A 87 1.56 -16.89 5.38
CA LYS A 87 1.67 -15.90 4.30
C LYS A 87 0.36 -15.76 3.53
N ALA A 88 -0.33 -16.86 3.23
CA ALA A 88 -1.64 -16.83 2.56
C ALA A 88 -2.74 -16.15 3.40
N ARG A 89 -2.69 -16.27 4.74
CA ARG A 89 -3.61 -15.57 5.65
C ARG A 89 -3.28 -14.09 5.83
N VAL A 90 -1.99 -13.73 5.92
CA VAL A 90 -1.55 -12.34 6.22
C VAL A 90 -1.48 -11.46 4.97
N ALA A 91 -1.11 -12.00 3.80
CA ALA A 91 -0.94 -11.22 2.57
C ALA A 91 -2.21 -10.46 2.12
N PRO A 92 -3.44 -11.01 2.25
CA PRO A 92 -4.67 -10.28 2.00
C PRO A 92 -4.81 -9.04 2.90
N TYR A 93 -4.58 -9.16 4.22
CA TYR A 93 -4.64 -8.03 5.16
C TYR A 93 -3.53 -7.01 4.95
N TRP A 94 -2.33 -7.45 4.54
CA TRP A 94 -1.24 -6.55 4.12
C TRP A 94 -1.59 -5.74 2.86
N SER A 95 -2.35 -6.33 1.94
CA SER A 95 -2.88 -5.63 0.77
C SER A 95 -4.03 -4.67 1.15
N LEU A 96 -4.89 -5.09 2.08
CA LEU A 96 -6.00 -4.30 2.63
C LEU A 96 -5.52 -3.04 3.37
N SER A 97 -4.50 -3.17 4.23
CA SER A 97 -3.86 -2.07 4.95
C SER A 97 -2.96 -1.19 4.08
N LYS A 98 -2.83 -1.51 2.78
CA LYS A 98 -1.85 -0.91 1.85
C LYS A 98 -0.44 -0.91 2.45
N GLY A 99 -0.02 -2.02 3.07
CA GLY A 99 1.10 -2.10 4.02
C GLY A 99 2.37 -1.34 3.61
N LYS A 100 2.81 -1.42 2.34
CA LYS A 100 3.96 -0.64 1.84
C LYS A 100 3.81 0.88 2.01
N LEU A 101 2.64 1.43 1.70
CA LEU A 101 2.33 2.85 1.88
C LEU A 101 2.22 3.19 3.37
N THR A 102 1.55 2.34 4.13
CA THR A 102 1.41 2.48 5.59
C THR A 102 2.76 2.47 6.31
N THR A 103 3.74 1.67 5.87
CA THR A 103 5.12 1.73 6.39
C THR A 103 5.78 3.08 6.13
N TRP A 104 5.64 3.65 4.92
CA TRP A 104 6.19 4.97 4.62
C TRP A 104 5.52 6.08 5.44
N ILE A 105 4.19 6.02 5.63
CA ILE A 105 3.44 6.96 6.48
C ILE A 105 3.86 6.86 7.96
N ALA A 106 4.08 5.63 8.45
CA ALA A 106 4.57 5.42 9.81
C ALA A 106 6.00 5.95 10.01
N LEU A 107 6.90 5.76 9.02
CA LEU A 107 8.26 6.27 9.10
C LEU A 107 8.34 7.80 8.93
N SER A 108 7.41 8.42 8.19
CA SER A 108 7.40 9.88 7.99
C SER A 108 6.96 10.69 9.23
N THR A 109 6.56 10.03 10.32
CA THR A 109 6.37 10.69 11.62
C THR A 109 7.70 10.94 12.34
N LEU A 110 8.72 10.10 12.11
CA LEU A 110 9.99 10.14 12.85
C LEU A 110 10.76 11.46 12.69
N PRO A 111 10.83 12.11 11.50
CA PRO A 111 11.48 13.42 11.37
C PRO A 111 10.89 14.49 12.29
N GLY A 112 9.55 14.54 12.41
CA GLY A 112 8.89 15.51 13.28
C GLY A 112 9.05 15.20 14.77
N TYR A 113 9.14 13.92 15.14
CA TYR A 113 9.44 13.51 16.50
C TYR A 113 10.88 13.83 16.88
N ALA A 114 11.85 13.48 16.03
CA ALA A 114 13.27 13.76 16.25
C ALA A 114 13.56 15.26 16.37
N LEU A 115 12.91 16.10 15.55
CA LEU A 115 13.04 17.55 15.61
C LEU A 115 12.62 18.16 16.96
N MET A 116 11.62 17.57 17.61
CA MET A 116 10.96 18.11 18.80
C MET A 116 11.41 17.42 20.11
N CYS A 117 12.27 16.41 20.04
CA CYS A 117 12.78 15.67 21.20
C CYS A 117 14.06 16.29 21.77
N VAL A 118 13.89 17.08 22.83
CA VAL A 118 14.97 17.83 23.49
C VAL A 118 16.05 16.91 24.06
N ASP A 119 15.66 15.90 24.81
CA ASP A 119 16.57 15.02 25.57
C ASP A 119 16.90 13.72 24.83
N GLY A 120 16.96 13.75 23.49
CA GLY A 120 17.17 12.56 22.64
C GLY A 120 15.94 11.65 22.47
N GLY A 121 14.89 11.87 23.27
CA GLY A 121 13.57 11.24 23.13
C GLY A 121 13.46 9.81 23.64
N SER A 122 12.25 9.38 23.97
CA SER A 122 11.99 8.00 24.41
C SER A 122 11.89 7.04 23.23
N PHE A 123 12.65 5.93 23.28
CA PHE A 123 12.52 4.83 22.32
C PHE A 123 11.12 4.20 22.35
N VAL A 124 10.51 4.09 23.55
CA VAL A 124 9.15 3.56 23.71
C VAL A 124 8.13 4.46 23.02
N ALA A 125 8.29 5.78 23.12
CA ALA A 125 7.44 6.74 22.43
C ALA A 125 7.68 6.74 20.91
N ALA A 126 8.92 6.65 20.43
CA ALA A 126 9.21 6.51 18.99
C ALA A 126 8.60 5.23 18.38
N MET A 127 8.66 4.11 19.09
CA MET A 127 8.02 2.86 18.68
C MET A 127 6.49 2.94 18.75
N SER A 128 5.93 3.53 19.81
CA SER A 128 4.49 3.71 19.96
C SER A 128 3.91 4.64 18.89
N LEU A 129 4.63 5.72 18.56
CA LEU A 129 4.35 6.61 17.43
C LEU A 129 4.33 5.85 16.10
N THR A 130 5.38 5.10 15.80
CA THR A 130 5.55 4.39 14.51
C THR A 130 4.48 3.31 14.35
N VAL A 131 4.32 2.44 15.35
CA VAL A 131 3.36 1.33 15.32
C VAL A 131 1.92 1.86 15.40
N GLY A 132 1.64 2.83 16.27
CA GLY A 132 0.31 3.42 16.44
C GLY A 132 -0.16 4.18 15.20
N THR A 133 0.74 4.94 14.55
CA THR A 133 0.45 5.57 13.25
C THR A 133 0.30 4.54 12.14
N GLY A 134 1.12 3.48 12.14
CA GLY A 134 0.98 2.36 11.20
C GLY A 134 -0.39 1.67 11.29
N LEU A 135 -0.85 1.38 12.50
CA LEU A 135 -2.20 0.83 12.76
C LEU A 135 -3.31 1.81 12.35
N SER A 136 -3.16 3.10 12.68
CA SER A 136 -4.11 4.15 12.27
C SER A 136 -4.21 4.28 10.75
N SER A 137 -3.08 4.26 10.03
CA SER A 137 -3.01 4.25 8.57
C SER A 137 -3.57 2.96 7.95
N ALA A 138 -3.38 1.82 8.60
CA ALA A 138 -3.99 0.55 8.18
C ALA A 138 -5.52 0.59 8.28
N ALA A 139 -6.07 1.15 9.37
CA ALA A 139 -7.50 1.35 9.54
C ALA A 139 -8.08 2.29 8.47
N ALA A 140 -7.49 3.49 8.33
CA ALA A 140 -7.89 4.48 7.33
C ALA A 140 -7.81 3.92 5.89
N SER A 141 -6.75 3.16 5.57
CA SER A 141 -6.60 2.48 4.28
C SER A 141 -7.66 1.40 4.05
N THR A 142 -8.06 0.68 5.09
CA THR A 142 -9.09 -0.38 5.01
C THR A 142 -10.47 0.23 4.81
N TYR A 143 -10.85 1.25 5.60
CA TYR A 143 -12.11 1.97 5.40
C TYR A 143 -12.18 2.63 4.01
N ASN A 144 -11.07 3.17 3.51
CA ASN A 144 -11.00 3.66 2.14
C ASN A 144 -11.28 2.57 1.10
N GLN A 145 -10.74 1.34 1.25
CA GLN A 145 -11.08 0.24 0.33
C GLN A 145 -12.52 -0.25 0.50
N LEU A 146 -13.10 -0.22 1.71
CA LEU A 146 -14.52 -0.54 1.94
C LEU A 146 -15.46 0.43 1.20
N ILE A 147 -15.16 1.74 1.22
CA ILE A 147 -15.96 2.77 0.56
C ILE A 147 -15.72 2.79 -0.96
N GLU A 148 -14.48 2.55 -1.40
CA GLU A 148 -14.11 2.58 -2.83
C GLU A 148 -14.40 1.27 -3.59
N ALA A 149 -14.69 0.14 -2.93
CA ALA A 149 -14.79 -1.17 -3.57
C ALA A 149 -15.58 -1.23 -4.91
N PRO A 150 -16.79 -0.63 -5.05
CA PRO A 150 -17.51 -0.63 -6.33
C PRO A 150 -16.81 0.18 -7.44
N ARG A 151 -16.02 1.19 -7.07
CA ARG A 151 -15.24 2.04 -7.99
C ARG A 151 -13.91 1.35 -8.34
N ASP A 152 -13.26 0.74 -7.35
CA ASP A 152 -12.04 -0.04 -7.53
C ASP A 152 -12.20 -1.20 -8.51
N ALA A 153 -13.39 -1.81 -8.57
CA ALA A 153 -13.74 -2.84 -9.55
C ALA A 153 -13.65 -2.36 -11.01
N ARG A 154 -13.81 -1.06 -11.26
CA ARG A 154 -13.82 -0.46 -12.61
C ARG A 154 -12.44 0.02 -13.08
N MET A 155 -11.43 0.06 -12.20
CA MET A 155 -10.08 0.53 -12.54
C MET A 155 -9.11 -0.64 -12.74
N ARG A 156 -8.27 -0.55 -13.79
CA ARG A 156 -7.31 -1.61 -14.17
C ARG A 156 -6.29 -1.84 -13.07
N ARG A 157 -5.90 -0.79 -12.34
CA ARG A 157 -4.94 -0.89 -11.23
C ARG A 157 -5.48 -1.58 -9.97
N THR A 158 -6.80 -1.65 -9.77
CA THR A 158 -7.40 -1.96 -8.44
C THR A 158 -8.45 -3.07 -8.43
N HIS A 159 -8.88 -3.57 -9.59
CA HIS A 159 -9.84 -4.69 -9.67
C HIS A 159 -9.42 -5.94 -8.88
N ASN A 160 -8.11 -6.14 -8.63
CA ASN A 160 -7.57 -7.23 -7.83
C ASN A 160 -7.40 -6.92 -6.33
N ARG A 161 -8.03 -5.85 -5.79
CA ARG A 161 -8.02 -5.56 -4.35
C ARG A 161 -8.80 -6.65 -3.55
N PRO A 162 -8.40 -6.98 -2.30
CA PRO A 162 -9.01 -8.08 -1.53
C PRO A 162 -10.52 -8.00 -1.30
N LEU A 163 -11.07 -6.78 -1.27
CA LEU A 163 -12.52 -6.52 -1.12
C LEU A 163 -13.30 -6.54 -2.44
N VAL A 164 -12.61 -6.45 -3.58
CA VAL A 164 -13.22 -6.48 -4.91
C VAL A 164 -13.31 -7.92 -5.42
N ASN A 165 -12.25 -8.70 -5.21
CA ASN A 165 -12.18 -10.10 -5.63
C ASN A 165 -12.74 -11.09 -4.59
N GLY A 166 -13.32 -10.61 -3.48
CA GLY A 166 -13.92 -11.45 -2.44
C GLY A 166 -12.93 -12.23 -1.56
N THR A 167 -11.62 -11.94 -1.58
CA THR A 167 -10.63 -12.63 -0.73
C THR A 167 -10.83 -12.34 0.76
N ILE A 168 -11.37 -11.16 1.09
CA ILE A 168 -11.75 -10.77 2.46
C ILE A 168 -13.21 -10.30 2.43
N ASP A 169 -14.04 -10.81 3.33
CA ASP A 169 -15.40 -10.32 3.50
C ASP A 169 -15.45 -8.92 4.13
N ARG A 170 -16.50 -8.15 3.81
CA ARG A 170 -16.71 -6.79 4.33
C ARG A 170 -16.79 -6.74 5.85
N SER A 171 -17.36 -7.75 6.51
CA SER A 171 -17.42 -7.80 7.98
C SER A 171 -16.04 -7.94 8.61
N SER A 172 -15.23 -8.88 8.13
CA SER A 172 -13.83 -9.10 8.56
C SER A 172 -12.96 -7.87 8.31
N ALA A 173 -13.14 -7.20 7.17
CA ALA A 173 -12.43 -5.95 6.87
C ALA A 173 -12.84 -4.80 7.82
N HIS A 174 -14.12 -4.68 8.17
CA HIS A 174 -14.59 -3.69 9.13
C HIS A 174 -14.04 -3.98 10.54
N GLN A 175 -14.06 -5.23 10.99
CA GLN A 175 -13.48 -5.65 12.27
C GLN A 175 -11.97 -5.37 12.33
N PHE A 176 -11.22 -5.70 11.26
CA PHE A 176 -9.80 -5.38 11.15
C PHE A 176 -9.55 -3.86 11.23
N ALA A 177 -10.34 -3.05 10.51
CA ALA A 177 -10.21 -1.60 10.55
C ALA A 177 -10.49 -1.03 11.95
N ALA A 178 -11.54 -1.50 12.63
CA ALA A 178 -11.88 -1.08 13.98
C ALA A 178 -10.81 -1.46 15.01
N LEU A 179 -10.29 -2.70 14.95
CA LEU A 179 -9.20 -3.16 15.82
C LEU A 179 -7.90 -2.37 15.58
N CYS A 180 -7.55 -2.08 14.32
CA CYS A 180 -6.41 -1.23 13.99
C CYS A 180 -6.62 0.24 14.44
N ALA A 181 -7.84 0.78 14.34
CA ALA A 181 -8.13 2.14 14.79
C ALA A 181 -8.02 2.25 16.32
N VAL A 182 -8.70 1.38 17.06
CA VAL A 182 -8.66 1.36 18.53
C VAL A 182 -7.24 1.06 19.02
N GLY A 183 -6.61 -0.02 18.54
CA GLY A 183 -5.25 -0.38 18.94
C GLY A 183 -4.21 0.69 18.60
N GLY A 184 -4.32 1.32 17.42
CA GLY A 184 -3.42 2.40 17.00
C GLY A 184 -3.56 3.66 17.85
N VAL A 185 -4.79 4.15 18.04
CA VAL A 185 -5.06 5.35 18.84
C VAL A 185 -4.76 5.13 20.32
N SER A 186 -5.10 3.96 20.87
CA SER A 186 -4.77 3.63 22.27
C SER A 186 -3.27 3.51 22.50
N LEU A 187 -2.51 2.94 21.54
CA LEU A 187 -1.04 2.86 21.65
C LEU A 187 -0.39 4.25 21.61
N LEU A 188 -0.92 5.18 20.81
CA LEU A 188 -0.49 6.59 20.84
C LEU A 188 -0.86 7.25 22.17
N ALA A 189 -2.08 7.05 22.67
CA ALA A 189 -2.53 7.67 23.92
C ALA A 189 -1.73 7.22 25.15
N MET A 190 -1.29 5.96 25.18
CA MET A 190 -0.48 5.41 26.28
C MET A 190 1.02 5.62 26.10
N GLY A 191 1.51 5.65 24.85
CA GLY A 191 2.94 5.64 24.54
C GLY A 191 3.52 6.99 24.10
N THR A 192 2.70 7.98 23.72
CA THR A 192 3.15 9.33 23.34
C THR A 192 2.39 10.41 24.11
N THR A 193 1.39 11.06 23.51
CA THR A 193 0.60 12.13 24.12
C THR A 193 -0.88 12.01 23.73
N PRO A 194 -1.82 12.49 24.58
CA PRO A 194 -3.23 12.58 24.22
C PRO A 194 -3.48 13.38 22.94
N THR A 195 -2.73 14.46 22.72
CA THR A 195 -2.81 15.29 21.51
C THR A 195 -2.48 14.48 20.24
N CYS A 196 -1.40 13.70 20.27
CA CYS A 196 -1.03 12.83 19.15
C CYS A 196 -2.12 11.78 18.86
N ALA A 197 -2.67 11.16 19.90
CA ALA A 197 -3.75 10.18 19.76
C ALA A 197 -5.04 10.79 19.20
N MET A 198 -5.47 11.95 19.70
CA MET A 198 -6.62 12.69 19.19
C MET A 198 -6.44 13.09 17.72
N MET A 199 -5.25 13.57 17.35
CA MET A 199 -4.97 13.95 15.97
C MET A 199 -4.91 12.72 15.03
N ALA A 200 -4.43 11.57 15.51
CA ALA A 200 -4.46 10.32 14.73
C ALA A 200 -5.91 9.83 14.51
N ALA A 201 -6.76 9.85 15.55
CA ALA A 201 -8.18 9.54 15.43
C ALA A 201 -8.90 10.50 14.47
N GLY A 202 -8.64 11.81 14.61
CA GLY A 202 -9.11 12.85 13.71
C GLY A 202 -8.67 12.61 12.26
N ASN A 203 -7.43 12.14 12.03
CA ASN A 203 -6.94 11.84 10.70
C ASN A 203 -7.59 10.59 10.07
N ILE A 204 -7.90 9.56 10.87
CA ILE A 204 -8.68 8.40 10.40
C ILE A 204 -10.05 8.86 9.89
N PHE A 205 -10.73 9.71 10.67
CA PHE A 205 -12.02 10.31 10.28
C PHE A 205 -11.89 11.21 9.04
N LEU A 206 -10.91 12.12 9.01
CA LEU A 206 -10.67 13.03 7.89
C LEU A 206 -10.36 12.26 6.59
N TYR A 207 -9.57 11.19 6.63
CA TYR A 207 -9.29 10.37 5.46
C TYR A 207 -10.52 9.57 4.98
N SER A 208 -11.23 8.93 5.92
CA SER A 208 -12.24 7.92 5.60
C SER A 208 -13.62 8.53 5.36
N CYS A 209 -14.04 9.50 6.19
CA CYS A 209 -15.37 10.09 6.17
C CYS A 209 -15.45 11.37 5.34
N VAL A 210 -14.35 12.15 5.24
CA VAL A 210 -14.34 13.42 4.48
C VAL A 210 -13.64 13.25 3.14
N TYR A 211 -12.32 13.00 3.13
CA TYR A 211 -11.52 12.94 1.90
C TYR A 211 -11.99 11.85 0.94
N THR A 212 -12.23 10.63 1.41
CA THR A 212 -12.58 9.49 0.54
C THR A 212 -13.86 9.73 -0.27
N PRO A 213 -15.00 10.16 0.31
CA PRO A 213 -16.17 10.57 -0.47
C PRO A 213 -15.92 11.77 -1.39
N LEU A 214 -15.18 12.79 -0.93
CA LEU A 214 -14.91 14.02 -1.70
C LEU A 214 -14.26 13.76 -3.07
N LYS A 215 -13.49 12.68 -3.22
CA LYS A 215 -12.84 12.32 -4.50
C LYS A 215 -13.80 12.13 -5.69
N THR A 216 -15.10 11.91 -5.43
CA THR A 216 -16.13 11.81 -6.48
C THR A 216 -17.13 12.96 -6.47
N VAL A 217 -16.87 14.02 -5.70
CA VAL A 217 -17.76 15.18 -5.55
C VAL A 217 -17.11 16.47 -6.05
N THR A 218 -15.80 16.65 -5.81
CA THR A 218 -15.13 17.93 -6.08
C THR A 218 -13.66 17.76 -6.50
N PRO A 219 -13.15 18.56 -7.45
CA PRO A 219 -11.73 18.56 -7.81
C PRO A 219 -10.81 19.01 -6.66
N TYR A 220 -11.33 19.78 -5.70
CA TYR A 220 -10.62 20.18 -4.48
C TYR A 220 -10.37 19.03 -3.47
N ASN A 221 -10.76 17.79 -3.79
CA ASN A 221 -10.42 16.63 -2.96
C ASN A 221 -8.90 16.48 -2.74
N THR A 222 -8.08 16.88 -3.72
CA THR A 222 -6.61 16.81 -3.58
C THR A 222 -6.09 17.73 -2.49
N HIS A 223 -6.71 18.89 -2.26
CA HIS A 223 -6.36 19.80 -1.16
C HIS A 223 -6.60 19.18 0.21
N ILE A 224 -7.78 18.56 0.42
CA ILE A 224 -8.08 17.84 1.67
C ILE A 224 -7.17 16.61 1.83
N GLY A 225 -6.87 15.91 0.72
CA GLY A 225 -5.89 14.83 0.70
C GLY A 225 -4.47 15.27 1.09
N ALA A 226 -4.05 16.45 0.65
CA ALA A 226 -2.75 17.04 0.99
C ALA A 226 -2.64 17.38 2.48
N VAL A 227 -3.72 17.89 3.10
CA VAL A 227 -3.81 18.07 4.56
C VAL A 227 -3.66 16.72 5.29
N VAL A 228 -4.44 15.70 4.89
CA VAL A 228 -4.38 14.36 5.49
C VAL A 228 -2.98 13.74 5.42
N GLY A 229 -2.32 13.82 4.25
CA GLY A 229 -0.97 13.29 4.08
C GLY A 229 0.13 14.13 4.74
N SER A 230 -0.20 15.29 5.30
CA SER A 230 0.72 16.19 6.01
C SER A 230 0.55 16.16 7.53
N ILE A 231 -0.50 15.51 8.03
CA ILE A 231 -0.65 15.21 9.46
C ILE A 231 0.42 14.23 10.00
N PRO A 232 0.99 13.24 9.28
CA PRO A 232 1.97 12.31 9.88
C PRO A 232 3.26 12.97 10.42
N PRO A 233 3.95 13.90 9.73
CA PRO A 233 5.05 14.66 10.34
C PRO A 233 4.61 15.45 11.59
N LEU A 234 3.39 15.99 11.59
CA LEU A 234 2.80 16.73 12.70
C LEU A 234 2.45 15.80 13.90
N LEU A 235 2.07 14.54 13.63
CA LEU A 235 1.93 13.50 14.67
C LEU A 235 3.26 13.25 15.37
N GLY A 236 4.38 13.31 14.64
CA GLY A 236 5.71 13.26 15.25
C GLY A 236 5.95 14.41 16.24
N CYS A 237 5.68 15.64 15.81
CA CYS A 237 5.89 16.83 16.64
C CYS A 237 5.02 16.80 17.92
N THR A 238 3.74 16.49 17.76
CA THR A 238 2.79 16.36 18.89
C THR A 238 3.04 15.12 19.75
N ALA A 239 3.70 14.08 19.25
CA ALA A 239 4.12 12.93 20.06
C ALA A 239 5.29 13.26 21.00
N ALA A 240 6.12 14.25 20.67
CA ALA A 240 7.19 14.73 21.53
C ALA A 240 6.70 15.80 22.52
N GLN A 241 5.90 16.77 22.04
CA GLN A 241 5.56 17.98 22.79
C GLN A 241 4.06 18.18 23.11
N GLY A 242 3.18 17.28 22.67
CA GLY A 242 1.74 17.42 22.93
C GLY A 242 1.15 18.69 22.30
N MET A 243 0.47 19.51 23.10
CA MET A 243 -0.13 20.76 22.65
C MET A 243 0.88 21.88 22.38
N SER A 244 2.04 21.93 23.06
CA SER A 244 3.02 23.02 22.86
C SER A 244 3.64 23.02 21.47
N ALA A 245 3.60 21.89 20.76
CA ALA A 245 3.97 21.80 19.35
C ALA A 245 3.18 22.79 18.45
N PHE A 246 1.96 23.19 18.82
CA PHE A 246 1.18 24.18 18.08
C PHE A 246 1.53 25.65 18.41
N CYS A 247 2.36 25.88 19.43
CA CYS A 247 2.89 27.21 19.76
C CYS A 247 4.21 27.52 19.01
N LEU A 248 4.78 26.52 18.34
CA LEU A 248 6.09 26.57 17.68
C LEU A 248 5.93 26.65 16.15
N PRO A 249 6.82 27.34 15.41
CA PRO A 249 6.71 27.49 13.96
C PRO A 249 7.10 26.23 13.18
N GLU A 250 8.05 25.42 13.67
CA GLU A 250 8.64 24.30 12.93
C GLU A 250 7.63 23.21 12.52
N PRO A 251 6.66 22.81 13.37
CA PRO A 251 5.67 21.80 12.98
C PRO A 251 4.76 22.26 11.84
N PHE A 252 4.46 23.58 11.77
CA PHE A 252 3.75 24.16 10.64
C PHE A 252 4.62 24.22 9.37
N VAL A 253 5.93 24.43 9.50
CA VAL A 253 6.86 24.36 8.36
C VAL A 253 6.95 22.92 7.83
N LEU A 254 7.07 21.91 8.69
CA LEU A 254 7.00 20.49 8.26
C LEU A 254 5.70 20.18 7.53
N PHE A 255 4.57 20.62 8.10
CA PHE A 255 3.25 20.49 7.48
C PHE A 255 3.19 21.20 6.12
N ALA A 256 3.77 22.40 5.99
CA ALA A 256 3.82 23.17 4.75
C ALA A 256 4.71 22.51 3.68
N ILE A 257 5.92 22.05 4.02
CA ILE A 257 6.80 21.27 3.12
C ILE A 257 6.02 20.08 2.55
N GLN A 258 5.41 19.30 3.43
CA GLN A 258 4.72 18.07 3.10
C GLN A 258 3.43 18.34 2.28
N THR A 259 2.73 19.45 2.56
CA THR A 259 1.51 19.88 1.83
C THR A 259 1.85 20.40 0.43
N LEU A 260 2.79 21.35 0.33
CA LEU A 260 3.21 21.95 -0.94
C LEU A 260 3.82 20.93 -1.90
N TRP A 261 4.56 19.94 -1.37
CA TRP A 261 5.09 18.84 -2.16
C TRP A 261 4.00 17.87 -2.67
N GLN A 262 2.94 17.63 -1.89
CA GLN A 262 1.90 16.68 -2.26
C GLN A 262 1.08 17.10 -3.47
N PHE A 263 0.82 18.40 -3.66
CA PHE A 263 0.09 18.89 -4.84
C PHE A 263 0.72 18.44 -6.16
N PRO A 264 1.97 18.80 -6.49
CA PRO A 264 2.58 18.39 -7.75
C PRO A 264 2.82 16.88 -7.82
N HIS A 265 3.13 16.23 -6.70
CA HIS A 265 3.26 14.77 -6.64
C HIS A 265 1.95 14.05 -7.05
N PHE A 266 0.82 14.44 -6.45
CA PHE A 266 -0.48 13.83 -6.73
C PHE A 266 -1.08 14.28 -8.06
N TYR A 267 -0.83 15.50 -8.53
CA TYR A 267 -1.30 15.92 -9.85
C TYR A 267 -0.61 15.15 -10.98
N ALA A 268 0.71 14.96 -10.92
CA ALA A 268 1.43 14.09 -11.85
C ALA A 268 0.92 12.63 -11.80
N LEU A 269 0.58 12.12 -10.61
CA LEU A 269 -0.02 10.79 -10.44
C LEU A 269 -1.43 10.68 -11.05
N ALA A 270 -2.27 11.68 -10.80
CA ALA A 270 -3.63 11.75 -11.31
C ALA A 270 -3.63 11.78 -12.85
N TRP A 271 -2.78 12.60 -13.45
CA TRP A 271 -2.66 12.72 -14.91
C TRP A 271 -2.15 11.43 -15.58
N MET A 272 -1.15 10.77 -14.97
CA MET A 272 -0.63 9.47 -15.46
C MET A 272 -1.68 8.35 -15.46
N TYR A 273 -2.65 8.41 -14.54
CA TYR A 273 -3.68 7.38 -14.38
C TYR A 273 -5.09 7.93 -14.67
N ARG A 274 -5.21 9.04 -15.41
CA ARG A 274 -6.49 9.74 -15.65
C ARG A 274 -7.59 8.82 -16.18
N GLU A 275 -7.27 7.92 -17.11
CA GLU A 275 -8.24 6.95 -17.65
C GLU A 275 -8.80 6.00 -16.59
N ASP A 276 -7.97 5.54 -15.64
CA ASP A 276 -8.42 4.73 -14.51
C ASP A 276 -9.34 5.56 -13.61
N TYR A 277 -8.99 6.83 -13.35
CA TYR A 277 -9.82 7.74 -12.56
C TYR A 277 -11.18 8.06 -13.22
N VAL A 278 -11.23 8.28 -14.54
CA VAL A 278 -12.50 8.40 -15.29
C VAL A 278 -13.37 7.17 -15.10
N ARG A 279 -12.83 5.96 -15.30
CA ARG A 279 -13.59 4.71 -15.12
C ARG A 279 -14.03 4.47 -13.67
N GLY A 280 -13.24 4.94 -12.71
CA GLY A 280 -13.61 4.95 -11.28
C GLY A 280 -14.73 5.94 -10.94
N GLY A 281 -14.99 6.94 -11.78
CA GLY A 281 -15.92 8.04 -11.52
C GLY A 281 -15.34 9.11 -10.57
N PHE A 282 -14.03 9.37 -10.67
CA PHE A 282 -13.32 10.33 -9.83
C PHE A 282 -13.22 11.70 -10.50
N THR A 283 -13.36 12.74 -9.69
CA THR A 283 -13.36 14.15 -10.10
C THR A 283 -12.12 14.84 -9.54
N MET A 284 -10.98 14.75 -10.24
CA MET A 284 -9.72 15.43 -9.85
C MET A 284 -9.30 16.37 -10.98
N PHE A 285 -8.63 17.49 -10.69
CA PHE A 285 -8.23 18.45 -11.75
C PHE A 285 -7.54 17.80 -12.97
N PRO A 286 -6.52 16.93 -12.82
CA PRO A 286 -5.79 16.37 -13.98
C PRO A 286 -6.53 15.24 -14.72
N VAL A 287 -7.79 14.97 -14.37
CA VAL A 287 -8.64 14.00 -15.10
C VAL A 287 -9.20 14.62 -16.37
N PHE A 288 -9.44 15.93 -16.36
CA PHE A 288 -9.99 16.68 -17.50
C PHE A 288 -8.89 17.11 -18.50
N ASP A 289 -7.66 17.26 -18.05
CA ASP A 289 -6.52 17.63 -18.89
C ASP A 289 -6.03 16.44 -19.74
N HIS A 290 -6.34 16.48 -21.04
CA HIS A 290 -5.87 15.50 -22.02
C HIS A 290 -4.43 15.74 -22.47
N THR A 291 -3.88 16.93 -22.26
CA THR A 291 -2.63 17.40 -22.85
C THR A 291 -1.44 17.33 -21.89
N GLY A 292 -1.66 17.58 -20.60
CA GLY A 292 -0.65 17.67 -19.54
C GLY A 292 -0.18 19.09 -19.21
N TRP A 293 -0.51 20.08 -20.03
CA TRP A 293 -0.08 21.48 -19.83
C TRP A 293 -0.87 22.18 -18.72
N GLU A 294 -2.20 22.02 -18.69
CA GLU A 294 -3.04 22.56 -17.61
C GLU A 294 -2.62 21.97 -16.25
N THR A 295 -2.28 20.68 -16.24
CA THR A 295 -1.71 20.01 -15.06
C THR A 295 -0.37 20.64 -14.67
N ALA A 296 0.53 20.91 -15.61
CA ALA A 296 1.81 21.55 -15.32
C ALA A 296 1.62 22.97 -14.74
N ASP A 297 0.69 23.77 -15.28
CA ASP A 297 0.39 25.10 -14.75
C ASP A 297 -0.24 25.07 -13.35
N LEU A 298 -1.11 24.10 -13.07
CA LEU A 298 -1.61 23.85 -11.70
C LEU A 298 -0.49 23.43 -10.74
N MET A 299 0.55 22.75 -11.21
CA MET A 299 1.70 22.32 -10.40
C MET A 299 2.70 23.44 -10.11
N ARG A 300 2.87 24.37 -11.07
CA ARG A 300 3.85 25.46 -11.06
C ARG A 300 3.84 26.31 -9.78
N PRO A 301 2.71 26.85 -9.27
CA PRO A 301 2.73 27.72 -8.09
C PRO A 301 3.17 26.97 -6.81
N TYR A 302 2.75 25.72 -6.63
CA TYR A 302 3.16 24.92 -5.47
C TYR A 302 4.65 24.58 -5.50
N LEU A 303 5.20 24.30 -6.69
CA LEU A 303 6.64 24.08 -6.87
C LEU A 303 7.46 25.34 -6.58
N MET A 304 7.01 26.52 -7.04
CA MET A 304 7.66 27.79 -6.72
C MET A 304 7.61 28.08 -5.21
N ALA A 305 6.45 27.92 -4.58
CA ALA A 305 6.31 28.07 -3.13
C ALA A 305 7.24 27.12 -2.34
N LEU A 306 7.34 25.86 -2.77
CA LEU A 306 8.23 24.86 -2.16
C LEU A 306 9.71 25.21 -2.32
N CYS A 307 10.10 25.90 -3.40
CA CYS A 307 11.47 26.36 -3.63
C CYS A 307 11.80 27.67 -2.89
N ILE A 308 10.79 28.52 -2.63
CA ILE A 308 10.92 29.75 -1.84
C ILE A 308 10.93 29.45 -0.33
N LEU A 309 10.26 28.38 0.10
CA LEU A 309 10.09 28.05 1.53
C LEU A 309 11.41 28.00 2.32
N PRO A 310 12.53 27.44 1.85
CA PRO A 310 13.81 27.49 2.56
C PRO A 310 14.35 28.90 2.82
N LEU A 311 14.11 29.85 1.91
CA LEU A 311 14.48 31.25 2.11
C LEU A 311 13.60 31.87 3.19
N ALA A 312 12.29 31.61 3.15
CA ALA A 312 11.36 32.11 4.16
C ALA A 312 11.70 31.56 5.56
N THR A 313 11.97 30.26 5.71
CA THR A 313 12.31 29.66 7.01
C THR A 313 13.64 30.15 7.54
N SER A 314 14.60 30.47 6.66
CA SER A 314 15.86 31.11 7.07
C SER A 314 15.68 32.59 7.45
N ALA A 315 14.79 33.32 6.77
CA ALA A 315 14.50 34.73 7.07
C ALA A 315 13.74 34.90 8.40
N PHE A 316 12.82 33.99 8.71
CA PHE A 316 12.12 33.91 10.00
C PHE A 316 12.93 33.18 11.10
N ASN A 317 14.25 33.01 10.92
CA ASN A 317 15.17 32.42 11.89
C ASN A 317 14.90 30.96 12.32
N VAL A 318 13.94 30.26 11.69
CA VAL A 318 13.57 28.87 12.00
C VAL A 318 14.68 27.89 11.58
N THR A 319 15.37 28.17 10.49
CA THR A 319 16.46 27.34 9.94
C THR A 319 17.74 28.14 9.77
N SER A 320 18.90 27.47 9.82
CA SER A 320 20.17 28.05 9.40
C SER A 320 20.17 28.39 7.89
N TYR A 321 20.92 29.41 7.50
CA TYR A 321 21.15 29.79 6.09
C TYR A 321 21.72 28.64 5.24
N MET A 322 22.40 27.68 5.87
CA MET A 322 22.83 26.44 5.23
C MET A 322 21.67 25.59 4.68
N PHE A 323 20.45 25.71 5.22
CA PHE A 323 19.25 25.07 4.65
C PHE A 323 18.91 25.59 3.25
N VAL A 324 19.08 26.90 3.02
CA VAL A 324 18.90 27.49 1.69
C VAL A 324 19.87 26.84 0.71
N VAL A 325 21.17 26.85 1.05
CA VAL A 325 22.23 26.30 0.20
C VAL A 325 22.07 24.80 -0.04
N SER A 326 21.82 24.00 1.00
CA SER A 326 21.71 22.55 0.87
C SER A 326 20.45 22.13 0.11
N SER A 327 19.33 22.85 0.26
CA SER A 327 18.09 22.57 -0.47
C SER A 327 18.11 22.97 -1.95
N MET A 328 19.06 23.80 -2.41
CA MET A 328 19.22 24.13 -3.84
C MET A 328 19.39 22.88 -4.71
N VAL A 329 20.11 21.87 -4.23
CA VAL A 329 20.38 20.63 -5.00
C VAL A 329 19.10 19.81 -5.22
N PRO A 330 18.34 19.39 -4.18
CA PRO A 330 17.09 18.66 -4.39
C PRO A 330 16.05 19.54 -5.11
N ASN A 331 15.89 20.82 -4.76
CA ASN A 331 14.93 21.71 -5.42
C ASN A 331 15.26 21.90 -6.91
N GLY A 332 16.53 22.15 -7.26
CA GLY A 332 16.99 22.25 -8.63
C GLY A 332 16.79 20.96 -9.44
N LEU A 333 17.05 19.79 -8.84
CA LEU A 333 16.78 18.50 -9.46
C LEU A 333 15.28 18.28 -9.72
N LEU A 334 14.41 18.67 -8.77
CA LEU A 334 12.95 18.57 -8.92
C LEU A 334 12.46 19.53 -10.01
N LEU A 335 12.89 20.80 -9.98
CA LEU A 335 12.55 21.79 -11.00
C LEU A 335 13.03 21.39 -12.39
N TRP A 336 14.24 20.83 -12.53
CA TRP A 336 14.71 20.32 -13.81
C TRP A 336 13.86 19.16 -14.33
N ARG A 337 13.41 18.25 -13.46
CA ARG A 337 12.46 17.20 -13.87
C ARG A 337 11.07 17.75 -14.16
N PHE A 338 10.67 18.84 -13.52
CA PHE A 338 9.44 19.56 -13.83
C PHE A 338 9.52 20.26 -15.18
N THR A 339 10.58 21.00 -15.51
CA THR A 339 10.71 21.65 -16.84
C THR A 339 10.73 20.66 -17.99
N GLN A 340 11.27 19.46 -17.79
CA GLN A 340 11.18 18.35 -18.75
C GLN A 340 9.77 17.77 -18.91
N TYR A 341 8.92 17.86 -17.88
CA TYR A 341 7.49 17.49 -17.96
C TYR A 341 6.67 18.63 -18.59
N ASP A 342 6.89 19.86 -18.13
CA ASP A 342 6.31 21.09 -18.63
C ASP A 342 6.51 21.19 -20.15
N GLN A 343 7.76 21.24 -20.64
CA GLN A 343 8.09 21.38 -22.07
C GLN A 343 7.60 20.23 -22.97
N ASN A 344 7.36 19.03 -22.41
CA ASN A 344 6.90 17.87 -23.17
C ASN A 344 6.11 16.92 -22.27
N PRO A 345 4.81 17.20 -22.04
CA PRO A 345 4.00 16.41 -21.13
C PRO A 345 3.75 15.02 -21.69
N SER A 346 4.34 14.01 -21.05
CA SER A 346 4.23 12.61 -21.46
C SER A 346 4.21 11.71 -20.24
N ILE A 347 3.67 10.50 -20.38
CA ILE A 347 3.66 9.51 -19.29
C ILE A 347 5.10 9.20 -18.81
N ARG A 348 6.10 9.34 -19.68
CA ARG A 348 7.53 9.14 -19.33
C ARG A 348 8.08 10.29 -18.50
N THR A 349 7.81 11.54 -18.89
CA THR A 349 8.29 12.73 -18.17
C THR A 349 7.57 12.87 -16.82
N ALA A 350 6.24 12.73 -16.79
CA ALA A 350 5.44 12.68 -15.56
C ALA A 350 5.89 11.58 -14.57
N ARG A 351 6.20 10.36 -15.06
CA ARG A 351 6.70 9.26 -14.22
C ARG A 351 8.10 9.54 -13.66
N THR A 352 8.94 10.24 -14.42
CA THR A 352 10.29 10.61 -14.00
C THR A 352 10.22 11.69 -12.92
N PHE A 353 9.41 12.73 -13.14
CA PHE A 353 9.09 13.73 -12.14
C PHE A 353 8.52 13.11 -10.85
N PHE A 354 7.50 12.24 -10.97
CA PHE A 354 6.89 11.55 -9.82
C PHE A 354 7.93 10.77 -9.00
N ARG A 355 8.83 10.02 -9.63
CA ARG A 355 9.89 9.29 -8.92
C ARG A 355 10.90 10.23 -8.26
N THR A 356 11.32 11.29 -8.95
CA THR A 356 12.23 12.30 -8.38
C THR A 356 11.61 13.02 -7.19
N SER A 357 10.31 13.33 -7.24
CA SER A 357 9.60 13.96 -6.13
C SER A 357 9.62 13.12 -4.84
N LEU A 358 9.59 11.78 -4.92
CA LEU A 358 9.72 10.91 -3.73
C LEU A 358 11.11 10.98 -3.08
N VAL A 359 12.17 11.15 -3.87
CA VAL A 359 13.54 11.34 -3.35
C VAL A 359 13.70 12.75 -2.80
N HIS A 360 13.13 13.74 -3.49
CA HIS A 360 13.13 15.15 -3.08
C HIS A 360 12.54 15.35 -1.69
N ILE A 361 11.35 14.80 -1.38
CA ILE A 361 10.72 15.02 -0.07
C ILE A 361 11.53 14.39 1.07
N LEU A 362 12.11 13.20 0.88
CA LEU A 362 12.97 12.57 1.88
C LEU A 362 14.23 13.40 2.13
N ALA A 363 14.85 13.92 1.07
CA ALA A 363 16.00 14.81 1.18
C ALA A 363 15.64 16.14 1.87
N LEU A 364 14.53 16.78 1.46
CA LEU A 364 14.13 18.09 1.99
C LEU A 364 13.67 18.03 3.45
N LEU A 365 12.95 16.97 3.85
CA LEU A 365 12.60 16.74 5.27
C LEU A 365 13.86 16.45 6.11
N GLY A 366 14.80 15.64 5.61
CA GLY A 366 16.06 15.35 6.30
C GLY A 366 16.92 16.61 6.47
N LEU A 367 17.06 17.41 5.42
CA LEU A 367 17.77 18.70 5.45
C LEU A 367 17.08 19.71 6.37
N PHE A 368 15.74 19.73 6.41
CA PHE A 368 15.00 20.60 7.31
C PHE A 368 15.29 20.24 8.76
N VAL A 369 15.15 18.96 9.15
CA VAL A 369 15.46 18.51 10.52
C VAL A 369 16.92 18.78 10.89
N PHE A 370 17.86 18.60 9.95
CA PHE A 370 19.29 18.82 10.20
C PHE A 370 19.68 20.30 10.34
N HIS A 371 19.01 21.22 9.65
CA HIS A 371 19.33 22.66 9.68
C HIS A 371 18.34 23.50 10.48
N CYS A 372 17.32 22.90 11.08
CA CYS A 372 16.42 23.60 11.99
C CYS A 372 17.19 24.03 13.25
N LYS A 373 16.97 25.26 13.70
CA LYS A 373 17.51 25.70 14.99
C LYS A 373 16.73 25.10 16.16
N GLY A 374 15.47 24.75 15.90
CA GLY A 374 14.52 24.16 16.84
C GLY A 374 14.17 25.09 18.01
N PRO A 375 13.35 24.63 18.95
CA PRO A 375 12.92 25.42 20.12
C PRO A 375 14.04 25.68 21.15
N TYR A 376 15.31 25.46 20.81
CA TYR A 376 16.44 25.43 21.74
C TYR A 376 17.14 26.78 21.92
N THR A 377 16.94 27.73 21.00
CA THR A 377 17.84 28.89 20.86
C THR A 377 17.39 30.18 21.54
N GLU A 378 16.32 30.19 22.34
CA GLU A 378 15.89 31.37 23.12
C GLU A 378 16.40 31.38 24.58
N GLY A 379 17.35 30.51 24.92
CA GLY A 379 17.87 30.34 26.30
C GLY A 379 19.33 30.73 26.53
N THR A 380 20.03 31.29 25.54
CA THR A 380 21.46 31.66 25.65
C THR A 380 21.77 33.00 24.99
N GLU A 381 21.41 34.08 25.68
CA GLU A 381 22.04 35.40 25.58
C GLU A 381 22.46 35.87 26.99
#